data_AF-A0A2U0S0N7-F1
#
_entry.id   AF-A0A2U0S0N7-F1
#
_cell.length_a   1.000
_cell.length_b   1.000
_cell.length_c   1.000
_cell.angle_alpha   90.00
_cell.angle_beta   90.00
_cell.angle_gamma   90.00
#
_symmetry.space_group_name_H-M   'P 1'
#
loop_
_entity.id
_entity.type
_entity.pdbx_description
1 polymer ?
#
loop_
_entity_poly.entity_id
_entity_poly.type
_entity_poly.pdbx_seq_one_letter_code
_entity_poly.pdbx_strand_id
1 'polypeptide(L)'
;MLSLTLQDRVDAYNKTFPSYPKLATSNGWIVGTWIIGNYYKNKSNYYGCYPHSYLKRIRSMFPDCKKVLHLFSGSVQQDDTFDINSQYNPTYVGDAHKLSEIVNQKYELIFADPPYSEEDAQHYGTPMINRNYVVRECAKVLEDGGFMVWLDQVFPMYRKKELNLVGVIGVIRSTNHRVRTSFIFRKTNEADI
;
A
#
# COMPACT_ATOMS: atom_id res chain seq x y z
N MET A 1 -7.63 -17.82 -13.73
CA MET A 1 -6.88 -18.28 -12.55
C MET A 1 -7.78 -18.11 -11.34
N LEU A 2 -7.87 -19.09 -10.44
CA LEU A 2 -8.62 -18.93 -9.19
C LEU A 2 -7.97 -17.82 -8.35
N SER A 3 -8.75 -16.84 -7.91
CA SER A 3 -8.28 -15.74 -7.07
C SER A 3 -7.93 -16.27 -5.67
N LEU A 4 -6.78 -15.85 -5.11
CA LEU A 4 -6.38 -16.26 -3.77
C LEU A 4 -7.33 -15.67 -2.71
N THR A 5 -7.75 -16.51 -1.76
CA THR A 5 -8.54 -16.09 -0.59
C THR A 5 -7.69 -15.32 0.40
N LEU A 6 -8.29 -14.60 1.35
CA LEU A 6 -7.54 -13.92 2.42
C LEU A 6 -6.66 -14.89 3.24
N GLN A 7 -7.13 -16.13 3.43
CA GLN A 7 -6.38 -17.16 4.12
C GLN A 7 -5.14 -17.58 3.33
N ASP A 8 -5.28 -17.81 2.01
CA ASP A 8 -4.14 -18.13 1.14
C ASP A 8 -3.05 -17.05 1.18
N ARG A 9 -3.47 -15.77 1.24
CA ARG A 9 -2.56 -14.61 1.34
C ARG A 9 -1.79 -14.60 2.67
N VAL A 10 -2.48 -14.91 3.76
CA VAL A 10 -1.87 -15.05 5.09
C VAL A 10 -0.90 -16.23 5.12
N ASP A 11 -1.28 -17.37 4.55
CA ASP A 11 -0.45 -18.57 4.49
C ASP A 11 0.80 -18.35 3.64
N ALA A 12 0.68 -17.64 2.52
CA ALA A 12 1.81 -17.25 1.68
C ALA A 12 2.83 -16.37 2.43
N TYR A 13 2.35 -15.37 3.20
CA TYR A 13 3.21 -14.58 4.07
C TYR A 13 3.86 -15.44 5.16
N ASN A 14 3.08 -16.23 5.90
CA ASN A 14 3.58 -17.04 7.01
C ASN A 14 4.61 -18.08 6.54
N LYS A 15 4.44 -18.62 5.33
CA LYS A 15 5.41 -19.52 4.69
C LYS A 15 6.69 -18.81 4.27
N THR A 16 6.59 -17.58 3.77
CA THR A 16 7.76 -16.79 3.32
C THR A 16 8.55 -16.21 4.49
N PHE A 17 7.89 -15.89 5.60
CA PHE A 17 8.46 -15.25 6.78
C PHE A 17 8.22 -16.06 8.08
N PRO A 18 8.67 -17.33 8.15
CA PRO A 18 8.31 -18.24 9.24
C PRO A 18 8.87 -17.83 10.61
N SER A 19 9.97 -17.06 10.62
CA SER A 19 10.62 -16.57 11.85
C SER A 19 10.06 -15.25 12.37
N TYR A 20 9.05 -14.67 11.71
CA TYR A 20 8.43 -13.40 12.11
C TYR A 20 7.05 -13.63 12.71
N PRO A 21 6.48 -12.64 13.45
CA PRO A 21 5.11 -12.75 13.94
C PRO A 21 4.16 -13.10 12.79
N LYS A 22 3.34 -14.13 13.03
CA LYS A 22 2.39 -14.66 12.06
C LYS A 22 1.25 -13.67 11.84
N LEU A 23 0.76 -13.60 10.62
CA LEU A 23 -0.55 -13.03 10.33
C LEU A 23 -1.63 -14.10 10.57
N ALA A 24 -2.84 -13.66 10.84
CA ALA A 24 -4.02 -14.51 10.97
C ALA A 24 -5.18 -13.90 10.19
N THR A 25 -6.13 -14.75 9.79
CA THR A 25 -7.47 -14.29 9.41
C THR A 25 -8.39 -14.36 10.62
N SER A 26 -9.25 -13.36 10.78
CA SER A 26 -10.27 -13.33 11.85
C SER A 26 -11.47 -12.53 11.36
N ASN A 27 -12.67 -13.11 11.41
CA ASN A 27 -13.94 -12.48 11.00
C ASN A 27 -13.92 -11.85 9.59
N GLY A 28 -13.16 -12.41 8.65
CA GLY A 28 -13.02 -11.86 7.29
C GLY A 28 -11.92 -10.79 7.14
N TRP A 29 -11.05 -10.63 8.15
CA TRP A 29 -9.98 -9.63 8.17
C TRP A 29 -8.62 -10.31 8.33
N ILE A 30 -7.61 -9.79 7.63
CA ILE A 30 -6.20 -10.08 7.90
C ILE A 30 -5.74 -9.20 9.06
N VAL A 31 -5.19 -9.80 10.10
CA VAL A 31 -4.71 -9.08 11.29
C VAL A 31 -3.32 -9.54 11.70
N GLY A 32 -2.57 -8.62 12.29
CA GLY A 32 -1.28 -8.91 12.90
C GLY A 32 -0.41 -7.67 13.05
N THR A 33 0.81 -7.87 13.54
CA THR A 33 1.79 -6.80 13.72
C THR A 33 3.14 -7.25 13.20
N TRP A 34 3.78 -6.43 12.38
CA TRP A 34 5.16 -6.60 11.95
C TRP A 34 6.08 -5.73 12.78
N ILE A 35 7.02 -6.39 13.45
CA ILE A 35 8.15 -5.75 14.11
C ILE A 35 9.35 -6.01 13.21
N ILE A 36 9.72 -5.01 12.41
CA ILE A 36 10.72 -5.17 11.35
C ILE A 36 12.15 -5.09 11.91
N GLY A 37 12.34 -4.30 12.97
CA GLY A 37 13.66 -3.98 13.50
C GLY A 37 14.36 -2.90 12.67
N ASN A 38 15.36 -2.25 13.28
CA ASN A 38 16.12 -1.22 12.58
C ASN A 38 17.13 -1.87 11.64
N TYR A 39 17.10 -1.50 10.36
CA TYR A 39 18.17 -1.84 9.43
C TYR A 39 18.93 -0.54 9.11
N TYR A 40 19.96 -0.25 9.92
CA TYR A 40 20.79 0.96 9.79
C TYR A 40 21.55 1.07 8.45
N LYS A 41 21.45 0.06 7.59
CA LYS A 41 21.99 0.04 6.22
C LYS A 41 20.89 0.26 5.18
N ASN A 42 19.91 1.12 5.45
CA ASN A 42 18.92 1.48 4.44
C ASN A 42 19.65 1.95 3.18
N LYS A 43 19.48 1.22 2.08
CA LYS A 43 20.26 1.43 0.85
C LYS A 43 19.88 2.72 0.11
N SER A 44 18.71 3.28 0.41
CA SER A 44 18.23 4.54 -0.15
C SER A 44 18.34 5.64 0.89
N ASN A 45 18.94 6.76 0.50
CA ASN A 45 18.95 8.00 1.27
C ASN A 45 17.66 8.82 1.06
N TYR A 46 16.68 8.28 0.32
CA TYR A 46 15.42 8.96 0.07
C TYR A 46 14.59 9.06 1.35
N TYR A 47 14.15 10.29 1.66
CA TYR A 47 13.31 10.56 2.81
C TYR A 47 11.96 9.84 2.70
N GLY A 48 11.59 9.12 3.75
CA GLY A 48 10.35 8.36 3.80
C GLY A 48 10.32 7.09 2.93
N CYS A 49 11.47 6.60 2.47
CA CYS A 49 11.51 5.29 1.80
C CYS A 49 10.84 4.18 2.65
N TYR A 50 10.26 3.21 1.96
CA TYR A 50 9.60 2.07 2.60
C TYR A 50 10.47 1.43 3.69
N PRO A 51 9.87 0.99 4.81
CA PRO A 51 10.61 0.25 5.82
C PRO A 51 11.33 -0.97 5.21
N HIS A 52 12.49 -1.32 5.76
CA HIS A 52 13.22 -2.50 5.34
C HIS A 52 12.30 -3.74 5.30
N SER A 53 12.40 -4.57 4.26
CA SER A 53 11.54 -5.75 4.03
C SER A 53 10.03 -5.51 3.87
N TYR A 54 9.51 -4.30 4.08
CA TYR A 54 8.07 -4.01 4.03
C TYR A 54 7.43 -4.46 2.71
N LEU A 55 7.96 -3.95 1.58
CA LEU A 55 7.44 -4.31 0.26
C LEU A 55 7.55 -5.82 0.02
N LYS A 56 8.62 -6.48 0.46
CA LYS A 56 8.77 -7.94 0.33
C LYS A 56 7.69 -8.70 1.10
N ARG A 57 7.33 -8.21 2.30
CA ARG A 57 6.29 -8.81 3.13
C ARG A 57 4.92 -8.68 2.48
N ILE A 58 4.52 -7.49 2.05
CA ILE A 58 3.22 -7.36 1.41
C ILE A 58 3.21 -8.11 0.07
N ARG A 59 4.29 -8.04 -0.74
CA ARG A 59 4.39 -8.80 -1.99
C ARG A 59 4.20 -10.30 -1.82
N SER A 60 4.68 -10.87 -0.72
CA SER A 60 4.46 -12.31 -0.44
C SER A 60 2.99 -12.67 -0.25
N MET A 61 2.13 -11.72 0.13
CA MET A 61 0.67 -11.89 0.25
C MET A 61 -0.06 -11.78 -1.09
N PHE A 62 0.57 -11.23 -2.12
CA PHE A 62 -0.04 -11.00 -3.44
C PHE A 62 0.83 -11.57 -4.58
N PRO A 63 1.17 -12.88 -4.56
CA PRO A 63 1.99 -13.50 -5.61
C PRO A 63 1.25 -13.60 -6.95
N ASP A 64 -0.09 -13.56 -6.92
CA ASP A 64 -1.00 -13.61 -8.06
C ASP A 64 -1.06 -12.28 -8.84
N CYS A 65 -0.97 -11.13 -8.16
CA CYS A 65 -1.08 -9.82 -8.79
C CYS A 65 0.15 -9.47 -9.66
N LYS A 66 -0.07 -9.17 -10.94
CA LYS A 66 0.97 -8.82 -11.92
C LYS A 66 0.93 -7.35 -12.33
N LYS A 67 -0.26 -6.78 -12.51
CA LYS A 67 -0.43 -5.34 -12.75
C LYS A 67 -0.43 -4.63 -11.42
N VAL A 68 0.70 -4.02 -11.07
CA VAL A 68 0.88 -3.33 -9.80
C VAL A 68 1.32 -1.89 -9.99
N LEU A 69 0.70 -1.00 -9.21
CA LEU A 69 1.05 0.40 -9.13
C LEU A 69 1.64 0.74 -7.75
N HIS A 70 2.76 1.45 -7.71
CA HIS A 70 3.24 2.15 -6.53
C HIS A 70 2.90 3.63 -6.63
N LEU A 71 1.92 4.06 -5.83
CA LEU A 71 1.52 5.45 -5.67
C LEU A 71 2.34 6.11 -4.57
N PHE A 72 2.80 7.34 -4.80
CA PHE A 72 3.81 8.01 -3.97
C PHE A 72 5.12 7.22 -4.00
N SER A 73 5.56 6.86 -5.20
CA SER A 73 6.62 5.87 -5.40
C SER A 73 8.00 6.31 -4.91
N GLY A 74 8.27 7.61 -4.79
CA GLY A 74 9.59 8.12 -4.44
C GLY A 74 10.68 7.50 -5.31
N SER A 75 11.61 6.76 -4.68
CA SER A 75 12.73 6.10 -5.38
C SER A 75 12.46 4.63 -5.80
N VAL A 76 11.22 4.16 -5.84
CA VAL A 76 10.89 2.78 -6.28
C VAL A 76 11.14 2.64 -7.80
N GLN A 77 11.76 1.52 -8.21
CA GLN A 77 12.14 1.23 -9.61
C GLN A 77 11.61 -0.11 -10.12
N GLN A 78 10.47 -0.56 -9.58
CA GLN A 78 9.81 -1.80 -9.99
C GLN A 78 8.33 -1.55 -10.23
N ASP A 79 7.75 -2.35 -11.13
CA ASP A 79 6.35 -2.23 -11.55
C ASP A 79 6.05 -0.82 -12.11
N ASP A 80 4.77 -0.46 -12.22
CA ASP A 80 4.42 0.90 -12.56
C ASP A 80 4.50 1.79 -11.32
N THR A 81 5.03 3.00 -11.51
CA THR A 81 5.25 3.98 -10.44
C THR A 81 4.54 5.28 -10.76
N PHE A 82 3.96 5.91 -9.75
CA PHE A 82 3.29 7.21 -9.85
C PHE A 82 3.81 8.13 -8.76
N ASP A 83 4.34 9.27 -9.17
CA ASP A 83 4.79 10.31 -8.25
C ASP A 83 4.56 11.70 -8.82
N ILE A 84 4.46 12.70 -7.94
CA ILE A 84 4.45 14.10 -8.35
C ILE A 84 5.87 14.60 -8.68
N ASN A 85 6.89 13.99 -8.06
CA ASN A 85 8.28 14.32 -8.30
C ASN A 85 8.85 13.51 -9.48
N SER A 86 9.14 14.21 -10.58
CA SER A 86 9.72 13.60 -11.78
C SER A 86 11.21 13.23 -11.64
N GLN A 87 11.91 13.67 -10.60
CA GLN A 87 13.35 13.46 -10.42
C GLN A 87 13.75 11.98 -10.43
N TYR A 88 12.86 11.09 -9.98
CA TYR A 88 13.10 9.65 -9.89
C TYR A 88 12.55 8.87 -11.10
N ASN A 89 12.13 9.57 -12.15
CA ASN A 89 11.61 9.01 -13.40
C ASN A 89 10.49 7.97 -13.18
N PRO A 90 9.39 8.31 -12.48
CA PRO A 90 8.28 7.39 -12.33
C PRO A 90 7.60 7.12 -13.69
N THR A 91 6.91 5.99 -13.83
CA THR A 91 6.13 5.65 -15.04
C THR A 91 5.13 6.76 -15.37
N TYR A 92 4.48 7.29 -14.35
CA TYR A 92 3.52 8.39 -14.45
C TYR A 92 3.94 9.53 -13.52
N VAL A 93 3.99 10.74 -14.06
CA VAL A 93 4.22 11.96 -13.27
C VAL A 93 2.90 12.71 -13.12
N GLY A 94 2.49 13.00 -11.89
CA GLY A 94 1.34 13.89 -11.67
C GLY A 94 0.80 13.93 -10.24
N ASP A 95 -0.31 14.65 -10.10
CA ASP A 95 -1.01 14.78 -8.82
C ASP A 95 -1.89 13.54 -8.58
N ALA A 96 -1.71 12.87 -7.43
CA ALA A 96 -2.48 11.70 -7.03
C ALA A 96 -4.00 11.99 -6.92
N HIS A 97 -4.41 13.25 -6.73
CA HIS A 97 -5.81 13.66 -6.80
C HIS A 97 -6.41 13.51 -8.20
N LYS A 98 -5.58 13.39 -9.24
CA LYS A 98 -5.98 13.20 -10.64
C LYS A 98 -5.54 11.85 -11.19
N LEU A 99 -5.25 10.89 -10.30
CA LEU A 99 -4.70 9.59 -10.68
C LEU A 99 -5.51 8.91 -11.79
N SER A 100 -6.85 8.92 -11.73
CA SER A 100 -7.68 8.28 -12.76
C SER A 100 -7.77 9.03 -14.10
N GLU A 101 -7.33 10.29 -14.15
CA GLU A 101 -7.24 11.08 -15.39
C GLU A 101 -5.91 10.82 -16.13
N ILE A 102 -4.87 10.44 -15.38
CA ILE A 102 -3.51 10.23 -15.89
C ILE A 102 -3.29 8.76 -16.25
N VAL A 103 -3.85 7.85 -15.45
CA VAL A 103 -3.67 6.41 -15.59
C VAL A 103 -4.89 5.81 -16.29
N ASN A 104 -4.68 5.33 -17.52
CA ASN A 104 -5.74 4.75 -18.35
C ASN A 104 -5.96 3.24 -18.09
N GLN A 105 -5.02 2.56 -17.45
CA GLN A 105 -5.14 1.12 -17.17
C GLN A 105 -5.69 0.84 -15.77
N LYS A 106 -6.16 -0.40 -15.57
CA LYS A 106 -6.57 -0.90 -14.25
C LYS A 106 -5.48 -1.79 -13.64
N TYR A 107 -5.40 -1.77 -12.32
CA TYR A 107 -4.42 -2.55 -11.55
C TYR A 107 -5.09 -3.58 -10.64
N GLU A 108 -4.41 -4.71 -10.48
CA GLU A 108 -4.79 -5.76 -9.54
C GLU A 108 -4.37 -5.39 -8.11
N LEU A 109 -3.29 -4.61 -7.97
CA LEU A 109 -2.73 -4.17 -6.69
C LEU A 109 -2.21 -2.73 -6.76
N ILE A 110 -2.53 -1.93 -5.76
CA ILE A 110 -1.95 -0.60 -5.54
C ILE A 110 -1.25 -0.57 -4.18
N PHE A 111 0.01 -0.16 -4.17
CA PHE A 111 0.72 0.25 -2.96
C PHE A 111 0.66 1.77 -2.84
N ALA A 112 0.19 2.29 -1.71
CA ALA A 112 0.17 3.72 -1.44
C ALA A 112 0.90 4.02 -0.13
N ASP A 113 1.88 4.91 -0.20
CA ASP A 113 2.65 5.41 0.96
C ASP A 113 2.70 6.94 0.96
N PRO A 114 1.56 7.62 1.21
CA PRO A 114 1.50 9.07 1.18
C PRO A 114 2.37 9.70 2.28
N PRO A 115 2.63 11.01 2.21
CA PRO A 115 3.06 11.77 3.38
C PRO A 115 2.07 11.55 4.53
N TYR A 116 2.54 11.36 5.77
CA TYR A 116 1.64 11.07 6.89
C TYR A 116 1.23 12.33 7.66
N SER A 117 2.06 13.37 7.63
CA SER A 117 1.81 14.69 8.23
C SER A 117 2.14 15.84 7.27
N GLU A 118 1.74 17.06 7.64
CA GLU A 118 2.14 18.28 6.92
C GLU A 118 3.66 18.45 6.86
N GLU A 119 4.37 18.12 7.94
CA GLU A 119 5.84 18.09 7.99
C GLU A 119 6.41 17.13 6.96
N ASP A 120 5.87 15.90 6.87
CA ASP A 120 6.31 14.94 5.86
C ASP A 120 6.06 15.50 4.44
N ALA A 121 4.91 16.13 4.20
CA ALA A 121 4.56 16.73 2.91
C ALA A 121 5.51 17.88 2.51
N GLN A 122 5.91 18.71 3.49
CA GLN A 122 6.89 19.78 3.30
C GLN A 122 8.26 19.24 2.85
N HIS A 123 8.70 18.09 3.35
CA HIS A 123 9.94 17.46 2.88
C HIS A 123 9.89 17.08 1.39
N TYR A 124 8.70 16.82 0.86
CA TYR A 124 8.48 16.54 -0.57
C TYR A 124 8.21 17.79 -1.41
N GLY A 125 8.14 18.98 -0.78
CA GLY A 125 7.78 20.23 -1.45
C GLY A 125 6.32 20.31 -1.88
N THR A 126 5.43 19.59 -1.19
CA THR A 126 4.00 19.49 -1.53
C THR A 126 3.11 19.81 -0.34
N PRO A 127 1.86 20.27 -0.55
CA PRO A 127 0.87 20.33 0.51
C PRO A 127 0.43 18.91 0.92
N MET A 128 -0.17 18.80 2.10
CA MET A 128 -0.75 17.55 2.56
C MET A 128 -1.89 17.09 1.63
N ILE A 129 -1.93 15.79 1.32
CA ILE A 129 -2.96 15.24 0.45
C ILE A 129 -4.34 15.17 1.13
N ASN A 130 -5.40 15.26 0.32
CA ASN A 130 -6.73 14.83 0.74
C ASN A 130 -6.86 13.30 0.56
N ARG A 131 -6.57 12.55 1.63
CA ARG A 131 -6.62 11.07 1.64
C ARG A 131 -7.91 10.50 1.05
N ASN A 132 -9.06 11.08 1.39
CA ASN A 132 -10.35 10.59 0.94
C ASN A 132 -10.50 10.69 -0.58
N TYR A 133 -9.97 11.77 -1.16
CA TYR A 133 -10.02 11.98 -2.60
C TYR A 133 -9.06 11.04 -3.31
N VAL A 134 -7.83 10.91 -2.82
CA VAL A 134 -6.84 9.98 -3.38
C VAL A 134 -7.33 8.52 -3.29
N VAL A 135 -7.88 8.09 -2.15
CA VAL A 135 -8.45 6.74 -2.00
C VAL A 135 -9.57 6.48 -3.02
N ARG A 136 -10.42 7.47 -3.31
CA ARG A 136 -11.42 7.36 -4.38
C ARG A 136 -10.80 7.23 -5.76
N GLU A 137 -9.75 7.99 -6.05
CA GLU A 137 -9.04 7.86 -7.32
C GLU A 137 -8.39 6.48 -7.47
N CYS A 138 -7.79 5.94 -6.40
CA CYS A 138 -7.29 4.56 -6.37
C CYS A 138 -8.41 3.56 -6.67
N ALA A 139 -9.58 3.69 -6.03
CA ALA A 139 -10.72 2.81 -6.28
C ALA A 139 -11.16 2.82 -7.76
N LYS A 140 -11.07 3.96 -8.44
CA LYS A 140 -11.37 4.05 -9.87
C LYS A 140 -10.37 3.27 -10.71
N VAL A 141 -9.08 3.28 -10.39
CA VAL A 141 -8.04 2.61 -11.20
C VAL A 141 -7.74 1.17 -10.76
N LEU A 142 -8.41 0.65 -9.74
CA LEU A 142 -8.39 -0.77 -9.40
C LEU A 142 -9.30 -1.60 -10.31
N GLU A 143 -8.86 -2.81 -10.64
CA GLU A 143 -9.73 -3.88 -11.16
C GLU A 143 -10.71 -4.31 -10.06
N ASP A 144 -11.90 -4.79 -10.46
CA ASP A 144 -12.90 -5.28 -9.50
C ASP A 144 -12.35 -6.52 -8.77
N GLY A 145 -12.51 -6.54 -7.45
CA GLY A 145 -11.86 -7.53 -6.59
C GLY A 145 -10.35 -7.32 -6.37
N GLY A 146 -9.73 -6.32 -7.02
CA GLY A 146 -8.34 -5.91 -6.81
C GLY A 146 -8.11 -5.27 -5.43
N PHE A 147 -6.84 -5.08 -5.06
CA PHE A 147 -6.45 -4.68 -3.71
C PHE A 147 -5.69 -3.35 -3.66
N MET A 148 -5.92 -2.57 -2.61
CA MET A 148 -5.10 -1.41 -2.27
C MET A 148 -4.51 -1.61 -0.88
N VAL A 149 -3.20 -1.45 -0.77
CA VAL A 149 -2.44 -1.46 0.47
C VAL A 149 -2.02 -0.03 0.77
N TRP A 150 -2.66 0.57 1.76
CA TRP A 150 -2.44 1.95 2.19
C TRP A 150 -1.63 1.96 3.49
N LEU A 151 -0.37 2.38 3.42
CA LEU A 151 0.48 2.55 4.59
C LEU A 151 0.29 3.95 5.15
N ASP A 152 -0.11 4.08 6.41
CA ASP A 152 -0.35 5.39 7.01
C ASP A 152 -0.32 5.34 8.54
N GLN A 153 -0.40 6.50 9.17
CA GLN A 153 -0.66 6.67 10.59
C GLN A 153 -2.12 7.03 10.88
N VAL A 154 -2.85 7.44 9.86
CA VAL A 154 -4.27 7.79 9.93
C VAL A 154 -5.06 6.80 9.09
N PHE A 155 -6.10 6.21 9.67
CA PHE A 155 -7.02 5.35 8.93
C PHE A 155 -7.82 6.21 7.93
N PRO A 156 -7.64 6.07 6.61
CA PRO A 156 -8.30 6.95 5.64
C PRO A 156 -9.80 6.69 5.57
N MET A 157 -10.61 7.72 5.30
CA MET A 157 -12.02 7.48 5.00
C MET A 157 -12.14 6.88 3.59
N TYR A 158 -13.08 5.96 3.43
CA TYR A 158 -13.37 5.29 2.18
C TYR A 158 -14.88 5.05 2.06
N ARG A 159 -15.34 4.74 0.85
CA ARG A 159 -16.74 4.41 0.60
C ARG A 159 -16.91 2.90 0.58
N LYS A 160 -17.75 2.38 1.48
CA LYS A 160 -18.03 0.92 1.57
C LYS A 160 -18.63 0.32 0.30
N LYS A 161 -19.30 1.14 -0.52
CA LYS A 161 -19.83 0.73 -1.83
C LYS A 161 -18.77 0.57 -2.92
N GLU A 162 -17.53 1.00 -2.67
CA GLU A 162 -16.41 0.96 -3.62
C GLU A 162 -15.29 0.06 -3.10
N LEU A 163 -15.05 0.07 -1.78
CA LEU A 163 -13.95 -0.64 -1.13
C LEU A 163 -14.43 -1.32 0.16
N ASN A 164 -13.95 -2.54 0.39
CA ASN A 164 -14.08 -3.28 1.64
C ASN A 164 -12.72 -3.30 2.36
N LEU A 165 -12.67 -2.89 3.63
CA LEU A 165 -11.46 -3.08 4.44
C LEU A 165 -11.36 -4.56 4.84
N VAL A 166 -10.29 -5.23 4.41
CA VAL A 166 -10.07 -6.67 4.59
C VAL A 166 -8.78 -6.99 5.33
N GLY A 167 -8.01 -5.99 5.73
CA GLY A 167 -6.81 -6.21 6.52
C GLY A 167 -6.29 -4.98 7.23
N VAL A 168 -5.76 -5.19 8.43
CA VAL A 168 -5.13 -4.17 9.28
C VAL A 168 -3.88 -4.78 9.89
N ILE A 169 -2.72 -4.33 9.46
CA ILE A 169 -1.43 -4.83 9.94
C ILE A 169 -0.65 -3.69 10.56
N GLY A 170 -0.35 -3.79 11.87
CA GLY A 170 0.53 -2.83 12.54
C GLY A 170 1.96 -2.95 12.02
N VAL A 171 2.63 -1.83 11.75
CA VAL A 171 4.00 -1.79 11.25
C VAL A 171 4.86 -0.97 12.20
N ILE A 172 5.73 -1.67 12.93
CA ILE A 172 6.68 -1.11 13.88
C ILE A 172 8.08 -1.29 13.29
N ARG A 173 8.76 -0.17 13.01
CA ARG A 173 10.13 -0.18 12.47
C ARG A 173 11.14 -0.46 13.58
N SER A 174 11.36 0.51 14.44
CA SER A 174 12.35 0.48 15.52
C SER A 174 11.98 1.51 16.59
N THR A 175 12.74 1.54 17.68
CA THR A 175 12.55 2.54 18.75
C THR A 175 12.66 3.96 18.21
N ASN A 176 11.88 4.89 18.79
CA ASN A 176 11.83 6.29 18.39
C ASN A 176 11.35 6.56 16.94
N HIS A 177 10.57 5.64 16.36
CA HIS A 177 9.94 5.83 15.05
C HIS A 177 8.42 5.82 15.19
N ARG A 178 7.78 6.63 14.35
CA ARG A 178 6.33 6.64 14.16
C ARG A 178 5.81 5.23 13.81
N VAL A 179 4.83 4.74 14.59
CA VAL A 179 4.09 3.51 14.27
C VAL A 179 3.15 3.80 13.10
N ARG A 180 3.06 2.83 12.19
CA ARG A 180 2.21 2.90 10.99
C ARG A 180 1.30 1.68 10.95
N THR A 181 0.30 1.74 10.09
CA THR A 181 -0.61 0.63 9.83
C THR A 181 -0.74 0.46 8.32
N SER A 182 -0.64 -0.78 7.85
CA SER A 182 -1.04 -1.16 6.49
C SER A 182 -2.52 -1.51 6.50
N PHE A 183 -3.33 -0.65 5.93
CA PHE A 183 -4.74 -0.90 5.67
C PHE A 183 -4.87 -1.56 4.30
N ILE A 184 -5.47 -2.75 4.25
CA ILE A 184 -5.66 -3.52 3.02
C ILE A 184 -7.13 -3.44 2.65
N PHE A 185 -7.42 -2.77 1.55
CA PHE A 185 -8.75 -2.67 0.97
C PHE A 185 -8.87 -3.61 -0.23
N ARG A 186 -10.06 -4.17 -0.42
CA ARG A 186 -10.45 -4.90 -1.63
C ARG A 186 -11.54 -4.11 -2.34
N LYS A 187 -11.40 -3.88 -3.65
CA LYS A 187 -12.46 -3.27 -4.44
C LYS A 187 -13.66 -4.20 -4.51
N THR A 188 -14.85 -3.66 -4.24
CA THR A 188 -16.11 -4.40 -4.34
C THR A 188 -16.27 -4.93 -5.77
N ASN A 189 -16.72 -6.17 -5.91
CA ASN A 189 -17.19 -6.70 -7.19
C ASN A 189 -18.73 -6.83 -7.17
N GLU A 190 -19.35 -7.06 -8.32
CA GLU A 190 -20.81 -7.25 -8.43
C GLU A 190 -21.33 -8.45 -7.60
N ALA A 191 -20.47 -9.40 -7.24
CA ALA A 191 -20.83 -10.57 -6.43
C ALA A 191 -20.79 -10.29 -4.91
N ASP A 192 -20.29 -9.12 -4.48
CA ASP A 192 -20.23 -8.70 -3.08
C ASP A 192 -21.47 -7.85 -2.67
N ILE A 193 -22.42 -7.62 -3.59
CA ILE A 193 -23.64 -6.80 -3.41
C ILE A 193 -24.88 -7.68 -3.25
#